data_AF-A0A535NKM3-F1
#
_entry.id   AF-A0A535NKM3-F1
#
_cell.length_a   1.000
_cell.length_b   1.000
_cell.length_c   1.000
_cell.angle_alpha   90.00
_cell.angle_beta   90.00
_cell.angle_gamma   90.00
#
_symmetry.space_group_name_H-M   'P 1'
#
loop_
_entity.id
_entity.type
_entity.pdbx_description
1 polymer ?
#
loop_
_entity_poly.entity_id
_entity_poly.type
_entity_poly.pdbx_seq_one_letter_code
_entity_poly.pdbx_strand_id
1 'polypeptide(L)'
;MAAGHSRRDDSRRHRLVHARSRRRGRLGFLRHIGPGLITGAADDDPSGIGTYSQLGAQFRFAMLWTVPISLPLAAAVEELAARLGLAGGEGL
;
A
#
# COMPACT_ATOMS: atom_id res chain seq x y z
N MET A 1 7.58 -44.31 33.74
CA MET A 1 6.71 -43.54 32.81
C MET A 1 6.83 -42.04 33.15
N ALA A 2 7.63 -41.21 32.45
CA ALA A 2 7.53 -39.74 32.58
C ALA A 2 8.32 -38.88 31.54
N ALA A 3 9.04 -39.44 30.55
CA ALA A 3 9.90 -38.63 29.66
C ALA A 3 9.24 -38.14 28.34
N GLY A 4 7.92 -38.30 28.18
CA GLY A 4 7.22 -38.05 26.90
C GLY A 4 6.58 -36.67 26.73
N HIS A 5 6.40 -35.89 27.80
CA HIS A 5 5.58 -34.66 27.75
C HIS A 5 6.37 -33.40 27.41
N SER A 6 7.67 -33.34 27.75
CA SER A 6 8.50 -32.14 27.58
C SER A 6 8.95 -31.89 26.13
N ARG A 7 9.25 -32.94 25.36
CA ARG A 7 9.69 -32.81 23.94
C ARG A 7 8.58 -32.34 22.99
N ARG A 8 7.31 -32.55 23.35
CA ARG A 8 6.15 -32.16 22.53
C ARG A 8 5.78 -30.68 22.67
N ASP A 9 6.07 -30.06 23.81
CA ASP A 9 5.78 -28.64 24.06
C ASP A 9 6.74 -27.73 23.30
N ASP A 10 8.03 -28.06 23.30
CA ASP A 10 9.08 -27.26 22.64
C ASP A 10 8.88 -27.19 21.11
N SER A 11 8.48 -28.31 20.50
CA SER A 11 8.15 -28.42 19.07
C SER A 11 6.90 -27.62 18.66
N ARG A 12 5.96 -27.37 19.59
CA ARG A 12 4.76 -26.55 19.36
C ARG A 12 5.08 -25.06 19.52
N ARG A 13 5.89 -24.71 20.51
CA ARG A 13 6.35 -23.33 20.74
C ARG A 13 7.14 -22.81 19.53
N HIS A 14 8.08 -23.58 19.01
CA HIS A 14 8.88 -23.16 17.84
C HIS A 14 8.01 -22.90 16.60
N ARG A 15 6.95 -23.70 16.40
CA ARG A 15 6.00 -23.55 15.28
C ARG A 15 5.10 -22.32 15.42
N LEU A 16 4.65 -22.01 16.63
CA LEU A 16 3.82 -20.84 16.92
C LEU A 16 4.61 -19.52 16.81
N VAL A 17 5.88 -19.52 17.19
CA VAL A 17 6.77 -18.35 17.06
C VAL A 17 7.04 -18.04 15.59
N HIS A 18 7.32 -19.03 14.75
CA HIS A 18 7.45 -18.83 13.30
C HIS A 18 6.15 -18.36 12.62
N ALA A 19 5.00 -18.91 13.04
CA ALA A 19 3.70 -18.49 12.51
C ALA A 19 3.34 -17.05 12.91
N ARG A 20 3.67 -16.62 14.14
CA ARG A 20 3.49 -15.23 14.60
C ARG A 20 4.45 -14.25 13.91
N SER A 21 5.70 -14.64 13.69
CA SER A 21 6.69 -13.82 12.98
C SER A 21 6.26 -13.56 11.53
N ARG A 22 5.82 -14.59 10.79
CA ARG A 22 5.29 -14.43 9.42
C ARG A 22 4.02 -13.56 9.35
N ARG A 23 3.12 -13.66 10.33
CA ARG A 23 1.93 -12.80 10.40
C ARG A 23 2.27 -11.33 10.67
N ARG A 24 3.24 -11.05 11.55
CA ARG A 24 3.74 -9.69 11.79
C ARG A 24 4.42 -9.08 10.56
N GLY A 25 5.17 -9.88 9.78
CA GLY A 25 5.78 -9.41 8.54
C GLY A 25 4.75 -8.97 7.48
N ARG A 26 3.73 -9.79 7.22
CA ARG A 26 2.66 -9.45 6.26
C ARG A 26 1.82 -8.26 6.73
N LEU A 27 1.47 -8.20 8.01
CA LEU A 27 0.71 -7.08 8.57
C LEU A 27 1.53 -5.78 8.61
N GLY A 28 2.85 -5.89 8.84
CA GLY A 28 3.79 -4.75 8.78
C GLY A 28 3.90 -4.15 7.38
N PHE A 29 3.95 -5.00 6.35
CA PHE A 29 3.94 -4.57 4.95
C PHE A 29 2.64 -3.85 4.57
N LEU A 30 1.48 -4.40 4.96
CA LEU A 30 0.18 -3.77 4.73
C LEU A 30 0.06 -2.40 5.43
N ARG A 31 0.66 -2.24 6.62
CA ARG A 31 0.70 -0.93 7.31
C ARG A 31 1.54 0.10 6.58
N HIS A 32 2.52 -0.31 5.77
CA HIS A 32 3.36 0.61 5.00
C HIS A 32 2.71 0.99 3.65
N ILE A 33 1.90 0.09 3.07
CA ILE A 33 1.11 0.37 1.84
C ILE A 33 -0.14 1.20 2.15
N GLY A 34 -0.70 1.08 3.36
CA GLY A 34 -1.96 1.73 3.75
C GLY A 34 -2.05 3.22 3.39
N PRO A 35 -1.06 4.06 3.75
CA PRO A 35 -1.10 5.49 3.43
C PRO A 35 -1.15 5.77 1.93
N GLY A 36 -0.28 5.14 1.12
CA GLY A 36 -0.27 5.33 -0.33
C GLY A 36 -1.53 4.82 -1.02
N LEU A 37 -2.13 3.73 -0.52
CA LEU A 37 -3.41 3.24 -1.04
C LEU A 37 -4.56 4.20 -0.74
N ILE A 38 -4.58 4.81 0.45
CA ILE A 38 -5.62 5.78 0.85
C ILE A 38 -5.48 7.06 0.04
N THR A 39 -4.25 7.57 -0.13
CA THR A 39 -3.98 8.76 -0.95
C THR A 39 -4.34 8.53 -2.41
N GLY A 40 -3.93 7.40 -3.00
CA GLY A 40 -4.30 7.08 -4.38
C GLY A 40 -5.82 6.93 -4.57
N ALA A 41 -6.52 6.32 -3.60
CA ALA A 41 -7.98 6.25 -3.66
C ALA A 41 -8.67 7.61 -3.43
N ALA A 42 -8.00 8.56 -2.79
CA ALA A 42 -8.51 9.92 -2.58
C ALA A 42 -8.29 10.84 -3.80
N ASP A 43 -7.28 10.55 -4.63
CA ASP A 43 -7.01 11.28 -5.88
C ASP A 43 -8.11 11.03 -6.95
N ASP A 44 -8.77 9.87 -6.90
CA ASP A 44 -9.88 9.49 -7.79
C ASP A 44 -11.25 10.05 -7.32
N ASP A 45 -11.43 11.36 -7.42
CA ASP A 45 -12.65 12.05 -7.02
C ASP A 45 -13.75 12.05 -8.12
N PRO A 46 -15.04 12.33 -7.78
CA PRO A 46 -16.14 12.33 -8.76
C PRO A 46 -15.94 13.33 -9.91
N SER A 47 -15.25 14.44 -9.64
CA SER A 47 -14.91 15.44 -10.65
C SER A 47 -13.94 14.86 -11.68
N GLY A 48 -12.87 14.21 -11.23
CA GLY A 48 -11.90 13.49 -12.06
C GLY A 48 -12.56 12.41 -12.89
N ILE A 49 -13.42 11.57 -12.30
CA ILE A 49 -14.18 10.55 -13.03
C ILE A 49 -15.02 11.17 -14.15
N GLY A 50 -15.67 12.31 -13.91
CA GLY A 50 -16.42 13.04 -14.93
C GLY A 50 -15.54 13.54 -16.08
N THR A 51 -14.40 14.17 -15.75
CA THR A 51 -13.43 14.65 -16.74
C THR A 51 -12.85 13.50 -17.56
N TYR A 52 -12.38 12.43 -16.92
CA TYR A 52 -11.81 11.28 -17.61
C TYR A 52 -12.86 10.56 -18.47
N SER A 53 -14.13 10.53 -18.04
CA SER A 53 -15.23 9.97 -18.84
C SER A 53 -15.53 10.81 -20.08
N GLN A 54 -15.56 12.14 -19.94
CA GLN A 54 -15.78 13.03 -21.08
C GLN A 54 -14.63 12.95 -22.10
N LEU A 55 -13.39 12.98 -21.60
CA LEU A 55 -12.21 12.80 -22.45
C LEU A 55 -12.17 11.38 -23.05
N GLY A 56 -12.58 10.35 -22.30
CA GLY A 56 -12.68 8.98 -22.78
C GLY A 56 -13.69 8.81 -23.93
N ALA A 57 -14.84 9.50 -23.85
CA ALA A 57 -15.83 9.51 -24.92
C ALA A 57 -15.32 10.24 -26.18
N GLN A 58 -14.53 11.30 -26.02
CA GLN A 58 -14.01 12.11 -27.14
C GLN A 58 -12.76 11.50 -27.80
N PHE A 59 -11.78 11.08 -26.99
CA PHE A 59 -10.45 10.69 -27.44
C PHE A 59 -10.21 9.18 -27.43
N ARG A 60 -11.13 8.40 -26.82
CA ARG A 60 -10.98 6.94 -26.67
C ARG A 60 -9.60 6.59 -26.11
N PHE A 61 -8.82 5.81 -26.85
CA PHE A 61 -7.48 5.36 -26.47
C PHE A 61 -6.35 6.31 -26.89
N ALA A 62 -6.66 7.43 -27.57
CA ALA A 62 -5.64 8.33 -28.11
C ALA A 62 -4.80 9.02 -27.04
N MET A 63 -5.27 9.09 -25.79
CA MET A 63 -4.52 9.65 -24.65
C MET A 63 -3.75 8.61 -23.82
N LEU A 64 -3.88 7.29 -24.06
CA LEU A 64 -3.23 6.27 -23.23
C LEU A 64 -1.69 6.40 -23.17
N TRP A 65 -1.08 7.01 -24.19
CA TRP A 65 0.37 7.22 -24.21
C TRP A 65 0.85 8.23 -23.16
N THR A 66 -0.03 9.05 -22.58
CA THR A 66 0.36 9.98 -21.51
C THR A 66 0.53 9.26 -20.17
N VAL A 67 -0.18 8.16 -19.95
CA VAL A 67 -0.17 7.34 -18.73
C VAL A 67 1.26 6.97 -18.26
N PRO A 68 2.18 6.46 -19.10
CA PRO A 68 3.54 6.16 -18.67
C PRO A 68 4.35 7.38 -18.24
N ILE A 69 3.91 8.60 -18.57
CA ILE A 69 4.56 9.86 -18.18
C ILE A 69 3.87 10.46 -16.95
N SER A 70 2.53 10.51 -16.94
CA SER A 70 1.75 11.15 -15.88
C SER A 70 1.77 10.35 -14.58
N LEU A 71 1.74 9.00 -14.63
CA LEU A 71 1.74 8.18 -13.42
C LEU A 71 3.05 8.32 -12.60
N PRO A 72 4.26 8.24 -13.19
CA PRO A 72 5.48 8.48 -12.42
C PRO A 72 5.60 9.92 -11.90
N LEU A 73 5.09 10.88 -12.66
CA LEU A 73 5.07 12.28 -12.24
C LEU A 73 4.18 12.48 -11.01
N ALA A 74 2.96 11.93 -11.03
CA ALA A 74 2.04 11.95 -9.90
C ALA A 74 2.66 11.28 -8.67
N ALA A 75 3.28 10.11 -8.84
CA ALA A 75 3.97 9.42 -7.76
C ALA A 75 5.13 10.25 -7.16
N ALA A 76 5.87 11.00 -7.99
CA ALA A 76 6.93 11.90 -7.50
C ALA A 76 6.36 13.07 -6.69
N VAL A 77 5.21 13.61 -7.11
CA VAL A 77 4.50 14.67 -6.38
C VAL A 77 4.00 14.15 -5.04
N GLU A 78 3.36 12.98 -5.01
CA GLU A 78 2.91 12.33 -3.77
C GLU A 78 4.07 11.99 -2.83
N GLU A 79 5.20 11.51 -3.37
CA GLU A 79 6.40 11.24 -2.58
C GLU A 79 6.96 12.53 -1.95
N LEU A 80 7.02 13.62 -2.72
CA LEU A 80 7.47 14.91 -2.22
C LEU A 80 6.52 15.42 -1.13
N ALA A 81 5.22 15.34 -1.35
CA ALA A 81 4.19 15.69 -0.38
C ALA A 81 4.33 14.87 0.92
N ALA A 82 4.52 13.56 0.79
CA ALA A 82 4.75 12.67 1.92
C ALA A 82 6.03 13.03 2.69
N ARG A 83 7.13 13.32 1.98
CA ARG A 83 8.40 13.76 2.58
C ARG A 83 8.26 15.09 3.31
N LEU A 84 7.52 16.04 2.74
CA LEU A 84 7.23 17.33 3.36
C LEU A 84 6.40 17.15 4.64
N GLY A 85 5.33 16.35 4.60
CA GLY A 85 4.52 16.06 5.79
C GLY A 85 5.32 15.35 6.90
N LEU A 86 6.24 14.45 6.52
CA LEU A 86 7.14 13.81 7.48
C LEU A 86 8.18 14.77 8.06
N ALA A 87 8.71 15.70 7.27
CA ALA A 87 9.71 16.67 7.70
C ALA A 87 9.12 17.82 8.52
N GLY A 88 7.89 18.24 8.21
CA GLY A 88 7.17 19.31 8.89
C GLY A 88 6.49 18.88 10.20
N GLY A 89 6.21 17.58 10.38
CA GLY A 89 5.49 17.06 11.56
C GLY A 89 3.98 17.32 11.56
N GLU A 90 3.51 18.19 10.66
CA GLU A 90 2.12 18.42 10.31
C GLU A 90 1.91 17.81 8.91
N GLY A 91 0.86 17.01 8.70
CA GLY A 91 0.47 16.61 7.34
C GLY A 91 0.19 17.86 6.49
N LEU A 92 0.41 17.78 5.16
CA LEU A 92 -0.01 18.86 4.27
C LEU A 92 -1.48 19.24 4.47
#